data_AF-A0A3R6AE53-F1
#
_entry.id   AF-A0A3R6AE53-F1
#
_cell.length_a   1.000
_cell.length_b   1.000
_cell.length_c   1.000
_cell.angle_alpha   90.00
_cell.angle_beta   90.00
_cell.angle_gamma   90.00
#
_symmetry.space_group_name_H-M   'P 1'
#
loop_
_entity.id
_entity.type
_entity.pdbx_description
1 polymer ?
#
loop_
_entity_poly.entity_id
_entity_poly.type
_entity_poly.pdbx_seq_one_letter_code
_entity_poly.pdbx_strand_id
1 'polypeptide(L)'
;MLEGKVAGRENVFDVAWYLGIFAVIVGIYVLLLICARFRPAEAAERVIAFRKMEGIIKIAVAVPGALACGLIVFMNGAENTQWFVISCLMAAVIISFAVSFSYYMDSAEFFKLRLTTVISVLLVAGCLAVFHYDLPGYDSYLPKESQLSGMAVKFDGILKYYGGVGEHYRDAEQLQLDHMETAVTPEMYEEIRQIVSKQTERKMTDQYDSEIFRISVMYHLENGRKIYRTYYEKEERLRAFAKKMLNQEEYVEKLCDLDAFLKCTMQDGTVQDLRTNEIQLLFDEKELHELFSLYAEEMRTANFSQLIHEHMVGELSVAYSSAPEKDVFTTEYFTIYDSFDSVIEYLKKAGFELNQSYRPEEILSITVETYEEGEENVNREIITDSEQIHRLFPYLNKYAVGTIWYDSDAFVENMMLSVVWKDGNTSNYELRAGGEDLL
;
A
#
# COMPACT_ATOMS: atom_id res chain seq x y z
N MET A 1 14.14 -24.21 18.78
CA MET A 1 13.39 -25.01 19.77
C MET A 1 12.46 -24.08 20.54
N LEU A 2 11.28 -23.80 19.98
CA LEU A 2 10.15 -23.13 20.64
C LEU A 2 8.87 -23.68 19.99
N GLU A 3 8.62 -24.98 20.22
CA GLU A 3 7.28 -25.53 20.15
C GLU A 3 6.64 -25.29 21.52
N GLY A 4 5.57 -24.50 21.57
CA GLY A 4 5.02 -24.04 22.84
C GLY A 4 3.62 -23.43 22.77
N LYS A 5 2.65 -24.22 22.32
CA LYS A 5 1.21 -24.12 22.65
C LYS A 5 0.45 -22.83 22.28
N VAL A 6 -0.30 -22.91 21.18
CA VAL A 6 -1.73 -22.51 21.15
C VAL A 6 -2.55 -23.59 20.43
N ALA A 7 -2.46 -24.84 20.92
CA ALA A 7 -3.36 -25.91 20.47
C ALA A 7 -4.61 -25.88 21.36
N GLY A 8 -5.74 -25.40 20.84
CA GLY A 8 -7.01 -25.57 21.53
C GLY A 8 -8.24 -24.83 21.00
N ARG A 9 -8.11 -23.83 20.11
CA ARG A 9 -9.26 -23.00 19.72
C ARG A 9 -9.52 -22.84 18.21
N GLU A 10 -8.65 -23.38 17.36
CA GLU A 10 -8.77 -23.25 15.89
C GLU A 10 -9.64 -24.37 15.25
N ASN A 11 -9.67 -25.57 15.83
CA ASN A 11 -10.29 -26.73 15.18
C ASN A 11 -11.83 -26.73 15.12
N VAL A 12 -12.53 -25.99 15.99
CA VAL A 12 -14.01 -26.01 16.01
C VAL A 12 -14.60 -25.06 14.97
N PHE A 13 -13.91 -23.93 14.70
CA PHE A 13 -14.34 -22.97 13.68
C PHE A 13 -14.11 -23.51 12.27
N ASP A 14 -12.98 -24.18 12.02
CA ASP A 14 -12.71 -24.82 10.73
C ASP A 14 -13.72 -25.93 10.42
N VAL A 15 -14.01 -26.82 11.38
CA VAL A 15 -14.96 -27.92 11.16
C VAL A 15 -16.38 -27.38 10.92
N ALA A 16 -16.82 -26.35 11.64
CA ALA A 16 -18.10 -25.71 11.41
C ALA A 16 -18.18 -25.03 10.02
N TRP A 17 -17.08 -24.41 9.58
CA TRP A 17 -16.94 -23.80 8.26
C TRP A 17 -16.99 -24.84 7.14
N TYR A 18 -16.24 -25.94 7.26
CA TYR A 18 -16.27 -27.06 6.32
C TYR A 18 -17.63 -27.77 6.28
N LEU A 19 -18.31 -27.91 7.44
CA LEU A 19 -19.68 -28.42 7.50
C LEU A 19 -20.69 -27.48 6.83
N GLY A 20 -20.50 -26.16 6.95
CA GLY A 20 -21.27 -25.15 6.24
C GLY A 20 -21.11 -25.26 4.73
N ILE A 21 -19.86 -25.34 4.25
CA ILE A 21 -19.56 -25.54 2.82
C ILE A 21 -20.16 -26.85 2.31
N PHE A 22 -19.98 -27.94 3.07
CA PHE A 22 -20.54 -29.25 2.72
C PHE A 22 -22.07 -29.22 2.64
N ALA A 23 -22.74 -28.57 3.58
CA ALA A 23 -24.20 -28.39 3.57
C ALA A 23 -24.67 -27.58 2.35
N VAL A 24 -23.92 -26.55 1.94
CA VAL A 24 -24.21 -25.78 0.72
C VAL A 24 -24.03 -26.64 -0.53
N ILE A 25 -22.94 -27.43 -0.63
CA ILE A 25 -22.71 -28.34 -1.75
C ILE A 25 -23.81 -29.40 -1.86
N VAL A 26 -24.17 -30.03 -0.74
CA VAL A 26 -25.27 -31.01 -0.68
C VAL A 26 -26.59 -30.32 -1.02
N GLY A 27 -26.83 -29.11 -0.55
CA GLY A 27 -27.99 -28.29 -0.89
C GLY A 27 -28.09 -28.03 -2.39
N ILE A 28 -27.00 -27.59 -3.02
CA ILE A 28 -26.89 -27.39 -4.48
C ILE A 28 -27.12 -28.70 -5.21
N TYR A 29 -26.50 -29.81 -4.77
CA TYR A 29 -26.66 -31.12 -5.39
C TYR A 29 -28.11 -31.63 -5.32
N VAL A 30 -28.77 -31.48 -4.17
CA VAL A 30 -30.19 -31.83 -4.00
C VAL A 30 -31.07 -30.93 -4.88
N LEU A 31 -30.76 -29.63 -4.98
CA LEU A 31 -31.43 -28.72 -5.90
C LEU A 31 -31.26 -29.16 -7.36
N LEU A 32 -30.06 -29.56 -7.76
CA LEU A 32 -29.76 -30.09 -9.09
C LEU A 32 -30.52 -31.40 -9.36
N LEU A 33 -30.64 -32.29 -8.37
CA LEU A 33 -31.42 -33.54 -8.48
C LEU A 33 -32.93 -33.27 -8.60
N ILE A 34 -33.47 -32.34 -7.80
CA ILE A 34 -34.86 -31.92 -7.87
C ILE A 34 -35.13 -31.31 -9.26
N CYS A 35 -34.27 -30.39 -9.69
CA CYS A 35 -34.30 -29.83 -11.04
C CYS A 35 -34.28 -30.95 -12.08
N ALA A 36 -33.30 -31.86 -12.05
CA ALA A 36 -33.18 -32.97 -13.00
C ALA A 36 -34.44 -33.84 -13.09
N ARG A 37 -35.18 -34.03 -11.98
CA ARG A 37 -36.43 -34.79 -11.96
C ARG A 37 -37.62 -34.07 -12.61
N PHE A 38 -37.62 -32.74 -12.61
CA PHE A 38 -38.61 -31.91 -13.29
C PHE A 38 -38.19 -31.50 -14.71
N ARG A 39 -37.07 -32.02 -15.23
CA ARG A 39 -36.55 -31.73 -16.57
C ARG A 39 -37.50 -32.33 -17.63
N PRO A 40 -38.22 -31.52 -18.42
CA PRO A 40 -39.02 -32.03 -19.52
C PRO A 40 -38.07 -32.60 -20.59
N ALA A 41 -38.41 -33.75 -21.19
CA ALA A 41 -37.59 -34.40 -22.22
C ALA A 41 -37.37 -33.51 -23.47
N GLU A 42 -38.25 -32.53 -23.72
CA GLU A 42 -38.16 -31.54 -24.80
C GLU A 42 -37.07 -30.46 -24.57
N ALA A 43 -36.41 -30.44 -23.41
CA ALA A 43 -35.37 -29.46 -23.07
C ALA A 43 -33.96 -29.85 -23.59
N ALA A 44 -33.85 -30.77 -24.56
CA ALA A 44 -32.57 -31.21 -25.11
C ALA A 44 -31.94 -30.18 -26.06
N GLU A 45 -32.75 -29.33 -26.71
CA GLU A 45 -32.29 -28.32 -27.67
C GLU A 45 -32.07 -26.92 -27.05
N ARG A 46 -32.25 -26.77 -25.73
CA ARG A 46 -32.11 -25.47 -25.03
C ARG A 46 -30.93 -25.49 -24.07
N VAL A 47 -30.18 -24.37 -24.01
CA VAL A 47 -28.98 -24.23 -23.16
C VAL A 47 -29.30 -24.38 -21.66
N ILE A 48 -30.48 -23.92 -21.20
CA ILE A 48 -30.93 -24.07 -19.81
C ILE A 48 -32.32 -24.71 -19.76
N ALA A 49 -32.46 -25.79 -18.98
CA ALA A 49 -33.62 -26.67 -19.01
C ALA A 49 -34.89 -26.13 -18.31
N PHE A 50 -34.79 -25.18 -17.38
CA PHE A 50 -35.91 -24.73 -16.55
C PHE A 50 -36.36 -23.30 -16.87
N ARG A 51 -37.32 -23.18 -17.79
CA ARG A 51 -37.86 -21.87 -18.21
C ARG A 51 -38.51 -21.07 -17.08
N LYS A 52 -39.13 -21.74 -16.08
CA LYS A 52 -39.73 -21.08 -14.91
C LYS A 52 -38.70 -20.43 -13.98
N MET A 53 -37.44 -20.86 -14.05
CA MET A 53 -36.34 -20.33 -13.23
C MET A 53 -35.58 -19.21 -13.91
N GLU A 54 -35.91 -18.85 -15.16
CA GLU A 54 -35.21 -17.81 -15.94
C GLU A 54 -35.04 -16.52 -15.13
N GLY A 55 -36.11 -16.03 -14.49
CA GLY A 55 -36.06 -14.78 -13.74
C GLY A 55 -35.09 -14.84 -12.55
N ILE A 56 -35.09 -15.96 -11.82
CA ILE A 56 -34.23 -16.17 -10.65
C ILE A 56 -32.77 -16.29 -11.08
N ILE A 57 -32.50 -17.14 -12.09
CA ILE A 57 -31.14 -17.36 -12.61
C ILE A 57 -30.59 -16.06 -13.22
N LYS A 58 -31.41 -15.30 -13.94
CA LYS A 58 -31.02 -14.01 -14.50
C LYS A 58 -30.59 -13.03 -13.42
N ILE A 59 -31.38 -12.84 -12.37
CA ILE A 59 -31.01 -11.94 -11.27
C ILE A 59 -29.74 -12.44 -10.57
N ALA A 60 -29.67 -13.73 -10.26
CA ALA A 60 -28.54 -14.33 -9.55
C ALA A 60 -27.21 -14.26 -10.32
N VAL A 61 -27.24 -14.16 -11.65
CA VAL A 61 -26.05 -14.02 -12.49
C VAL A 61 -25.79 -12.55 -12.85
N ALA A 62 -26.83 -11.82 -13.26
CA ALA A 62 -26.69 -10.45 -13.75
C ALA A 62 -26.24 -9.48 -12.66
N VAL A 63 -26.72 -9.60 -11.42
CA VAL A 63 -26.34 -8.68 -10.34
C VAL A 63 -24.86 -8.84 -9.94
N PRO A 64 -24.36 -10.03 -9.51
CA PRO A 64 -22.95 -10.16 -9.16
C PRO A 64 -22.03 -10.03 -10.36
N GLY A 65 -22.44 -10.53 -11.55
CA GLY A 65 -21.65 -10.38 -12.77
C GLY A 65 -21.48 -8.93 -13.19
N ALA A 66 -22.52 -8.10 -13.05
CA ALA A 66 -22.45 -6.67 -13.34
C ALA A 66 -21.48 -5.94 -12.40
N LEU A 67 -21.56 -6.20 -11.09
CA LEU A 67 -20.65 -5.62 -10.11
C LEU A 67 -19.19 -6.05 -10.37
N ALA A 68 -18.97 -7.33 -10.72
CA ALA A 68 -17.65 -7.84 -11.08
C ALA A 68 -17.11 -7.17 -12.37
N CYS A 69 -17.93 -7.00 -13.40
CA CYS A 69 -17.54 -6.26 -14.60
C CYS A 69 -17.14 -4.82 -14.28
N GLY A 70 -17.90 -4.15 -13.40
CA GLY A 70 -17.55 -2.81 -12.96
C GLY A 70 -16.20 -2.76 -12.26
N LEU A 71 -15.95 -3.69 -11.32
CA LEU A 71 -14.67 -3.79 -10.62
C LEU A 71 -13.50 -4.01 -11.58
N ILE A 72 -13.67 -4.87 -12.59
CA ILE A 72 -12.64 -5.10 -13.61
C ILE A 72 -12.34 -3.81 -14.37
N VAL A 73 -13.38 -3.07 -14.81
CA VAL A 73 -13.19 -1.78 -15.51
C VAL A 73 -12.50 -0.76 -14.61
N PHE A 74 -12.87 -0.71 -13.34
CA PHE A 74 -12.24 0.17 -12.36
C PHE A 74 -10.75 -0.12 -12.20
N MET A 75 -10.39 -1.40 -12.05
CA MET A 75 -9.00 -1.85 -11.87
C MET A 75 -8.13 -1.75 -13.13
N ASN A 76 -8.71 -1.75 -14.34
CA ASN A 76 -7.95 -1.79 -15.60
C ASN A 76 -7.79 -0.40 -16.25
N GLY A 77 -7.66 0.66 -15.45
CA GLY A 77 -7.19 1.96 -15.95
C GLY A 77 -8.26 3.03 -16.11
N ALA A 78 -9.43 2.87 -15.51
CA ALA A 78 -10.33 3.99 -15.34
C ALA A 78 -10.10 4.71 -14.01
N GLU A 79 -9.86 3.97 -12.90
CA GLU A 79 -9.85 4.49 -11.51
C GLU A 79 -10.86 5.63 -11.31
N ASN A 80 -12.03 5.48 -11.93
CA ASN A 80 -13.02 6.54 -12.08
C ASN A 80 -14.39 5.96 -11.71
N THR A 81 -14.97 6.56 -10.68
CA THR A 81 -16.22 6.13 -10.07
C THR A 81 -17.38 6.23 -11.05
N GLN A 82 -17.38 7.20 -11.97
CA GLN A 82 -18.42 7.31 -12.99
C GLN A 82 -18.36 6.15 -13.96
N TRP A 83 -17.16 5.79 -14.44
CA TRP A 83 -16.97 4.63 -15.32
C TRP A 83 -17.29 3.31 -14.63
N PHE A 84 -16.98 3.19 -13.33
CA PHE A 84 -17.41 2.05 -12.51
C PHE A 84 -18.93 1.90 -12.46
N VAL A 85 -19.66 2.99 -12.20
CA VAL A 85 -21.13 2.97 -12.15
C VAL A 85 -21.73 2.68 -13.53
N ILE A 86 -21.24 3.34 -14.58
CA ILE A 86 -21.71 3.14 -15.96
C ILE A 86 -21.49 1.69 -16.40
N SER A 87 -20.31 1.13 -16.14
CA SER A 87 -19.98 -0.25 -16.51
C SER A 87 -20.82 -1.27 -15.73
N CYS A 88 -21.08 -1.06 -14.43
CA CYS A 88 -22.00 -1.90 -13.66
C CYS A 88 -23.42 -1.91 -14.29
N LEU A 89 -23.99 -0.73 -14.53
CA LEU A 89 -25.36 -0.62 -15.05
C LEU A 89 -25.48 -1.20 -16.48
N MET A 90 -24.49 -0.95 -17.34
CA MET A 90 -24.45 -1.49 -18.69
C MET A 90 -24.27 -3.02 -18.68
N ALA A 91 -23.38 -3.54 -17.84
CA ALA A 91 -23.17 -4.98 -17.69
C ALA A 91 -24.43 -5.69 -17.18
N ALA A 92 -25.19 -5.08 -16.25
CA ALA A 92 -26.45 -5.64 -15.77
C ALA A 92 -27.46 -5.86 -16.91
N VAL A 93 -27.53 -4.93 -17.87
CA VAL A 93 -28.37 -5.04 -19.07
C VAL A 93 -27.84 -6.12 -20.01
N ILE A 94 -26.55 -6.07 -20.35
CA ILE A 94 -25.91 -7.02 -21.29
C ILE A 94 -26.03 -8.46 -20.79
N ILE A 95 -25.68 -8.71 -19.52
CA ILE A 95 -25.76 -10.05 -18.93
C ILE A 95 -27.22 -10.51 -18.86
N SER A 96 -28.16 -9.62 -18.52
CA SER A 96 -29.58 -9.95 -18.53
C SER A 96 -30.08 -10.37 -19.91
N PHE A 97 -29.62 -9.71 -20.98
CA PHE A 97 -29.95 -10.08 -22.36
C PHE A 97 -29.26 -11.37 -22.77
N ALA A 98 -27.99 -11.58 -22.42
CA ALA A 98 -27.26 -12.81 -22.70
C ALA A 98 -27.94 -14.03 -22.03
N VAL A 99 -28.33 -13.93 -20.76
CA VAL A 99 -29.09 -14.98 -20.08
C VAL A 99 -30.42 -15.21 -20.77
N SER A 100 -31.16 -14.15 -21.12
CA SER A 100 -32.42 -14.28 -21.86
C SER A 100 -32.20 -15.01 -23.19
N PHE A 101 -31.16 -14.65 -23.94
CA PHE A 101 -30.80 -15.30 -25.20
C PHE A 101 -30.57 -16.80 -25.04
N SER A 102 -29.88 -17.23 -23.98
CA SER A 102 -29.64 -18.65 -23.70
C SER A 102 -30.93 -19.46 -23.52
N TYR A 103 -32.05 -18.83 -23.12
CA TYR A 103 -33.34 -19.49 -22.95
C TYR A 103 -34.21 -19.52 -24.22
N TYR A 104 -34.16 -18.47 -25.04
CA TYR A 104 -35.06 -18.32 -26.20
C TYR A 104 -34.37 -18.63 -27.53
N MET A 105 -33.04 -18.48 -27.61
CA MET A 105 -32.23 -18.60 -28.83
C MET A 105 -32.85 -17.88 -30.04
N ASP A 106 -33.53 -16.78 -29.78
CA ASP A 106 -34.30 -16.00 -30.75
C ASP A 106 -33.87 -14.53 -30.64
N SER A 107 -33.37 -13.98 -31.75
CA SER A 107 -32.88 -12.60 -31.83
C SER A 107 -34.00 -11.56 -31.71
N ALA A 108 -35.25 -11.91 -32.04
CA ALA A 108 -36.40 -11.02 -31.85
C ALA A 108 -36.84 -10.90 -30.37
N GLU A 109 -36.45 -11.89 -29.57
CA GLU A 109 -36.72 -11.97 -28.13
C GLU A 109 -35.59 -11.33 -27.30
N PHE A 110 -34.39 -11.24 -27.89
CA PHE A 110 -33.17 -10.68 -27.29
C PHE A 110 -33.32 -9.27 -26.71
N PHE A 111 -34.00 -8.37 -27.45
CA PHE A 111 -34.12 -6.95 -27.06
C PHE A 111 -35.40 -6.62 -26.27
N LYS A 112 -36.21 -7.63 -25.89
CA LYS A 112 -37.40 -7.35 -25.08
C LYS A 112 -36.99 -7.04 -23.65
N LEU A 113 -37.20 -5.78 -23.24
CA LEU A 113 -36.96 -5.33 -21.88
C LEU A 113 -37.96 -5.98 -20.91
N ARG A 114 -37.60 -7.15 -20.39
CA ARG A 114 -38.41 -7.85 -19.39
C ARG A 114 -38.31 -7.19 -18.03
N LEU A 115 -39.36 -7.35 -17.24
CA LEU A 115 -39.40 -6.90 -15.84
C LEU A 115 -38.19 -7.41 -15.04
N THR A 116 -37.72 -8.64 -15.30
CA THR A 116 -36.53 -9.21 -14.64
C THR A 116 -35.24 -8.45 -14.94
N THR A 117 -35.12 -7.88 -16.14
CA THR A 117 -33.96 -7.04 -16.52
C THR A 117 -34.02 -5.72 -15.76
N VAL A 118 -35.20 -5.09 -15.72
CA VAL A 118 -35.42 -3.87 -14.93
C VAL A 118 -35.12 -4.10 -13.45
N ILE A 119 -35.61 -5.20 -12.88
CA ILE A 119 -35.31 -5.59 -11.48
C ILE A 119 -33.80 -5.77 -11.26
N SER A 120 -33.09 -6.43 -12.19
CA SER A 120 -31.64 -6.64 -12.06
C SER A 120 -30.87 -5.33 -12.06
N VAL A 121 -31.23 -4.39 -12.96
CA VAL A 121 -30.63 -3.05 -13.00
C VAL A 121 -30.93 -2.28 -11.72
N LEU A 122 -32.17 -2.32 -11.22
CA LEU A 122 -32.55 -1.66 -9.97
C LEU A 122 -31.81 -2.24 -8.75
N LEU A 123 -31.59 -3.56 -8.72
CA LEU A 123 -30.80 -4.19 -7.65
C LEU A 123 -29.34 -3.75 -7.69
N VAL A 124 -28.72 -3.70 -8.88
CA VAL A 124 -27.35 -3.18 -9.04
C VAL A 124 -27.28 -1.71 -8.61
N ALA A 125 -28.22 -0.87 -9.07
CA ALA A 125 -28.30 0.53 -8.65
C ALA A 125 -28.49 0.67 -7.13
N GLY A 126 -29.32 -0.20 -6.53
CA GLY A 126 -29.50 -0.26 -5.08
C GLY A 126 -28.22 -0.63 -4.34
N CYS A 127 -27.48 -1.64 -4.81
CA CYS A 127 -26.17 -2.01 -4.26
C CYS A 127 -25.19 -0.84 -4.34
N LEU A 128 -25.10 -0.19 -5.51
CA LEU A 128 -24.24 0.99 -5.70
C LEU A 128 -24.64 2.12 -4.74
N ALA A 129 -25.93 2.40 -4.57
CA ALA A 129 -26.41 3.41 -3.64
C ALA A 129 -26.07 3.08 -2.17
N VAL A 130 -26.14 1.82 -1.77
CA VAL A 130 -25.76 1.37 -0.41
C VAL A 130 -24.31 1.73 -0.10
N PHE A 131 -23.39 1.47 -1.03
CA PHE A 131 -21.95 1.79 -0.87
C PHE A 131 -21.64 3.27 -1.07
N HIS A 132 -22.36 3.93 -1.98
CA HIS A 132 -22.18 5.35 -2.25
C HIS A 132 -22.55 6.21 -1.05
N TYR A 133 -23.74 5.97 -0.47
CA TYR A 133 -24.23 6.71 0.69
C TYR A 133 -23.76 6.16 2.03
N ASP A 134 -22.91 5.12 2.00
CA ASP A 134 -22.41 4.46 3.20
C ASP A 134 -23.53 4.12 4.20
N LEU A 135 -24.64 3.56 3.71
CA LEU A 135 -25.81 3.24 4.53
C LEU A 135 -25.50 2.34 5.75
N PRO A 136 -24.61 1.33 5.67
CA PRO A 136 -24.24 0.55 6.84
C PRO A 136 -23.22 1.25 7.75
N GLY A 137 -22.68 2.41 7.35
CA GLY A 137 -21.61 3.10 8.07
C GLY A 137 -20.29 2.32 8.05
N TYR A 138 -19.98 1.67 6.93
CA TYR A 138 -18.73 0.93 6.74
C TYR A 138 -17.53 1.89 6.63
N ASP A 139 -17.66 2.94 5.82
CA ASP A 139 -16.59 3.92 5.55
C ASP A 139 -16.50 4.99 6.64
N SER A 140 -17.63 5.31 7.28
CA SER A 140 -17.72 6.17 8.46
C SER A 140 -17.66 5.40 9.78
N TYR A 141 -17.25 4.12 9.74
CA TYR A 141 -17.18 3.29 10.93
C TYR A 141 -16.17 3.85 11.92
N LEU A 142 -16.63 4.21 13.12
CA LEU A 142 -15.78 4.60 14.25
C LEU A 142 -16.38 4.00 15.53
N PRO A 143 -15.72 3.03 16.18
CA PRO A 143 -16.16 2.53 17.48
C PRO A 143 -16.04 3.61 18.54
N LYS A 144 -16.83 3.53 19.61
CA LYS A 144 -16.71 4.47 20.73
C LYS A 144 -15.36 4.25 21.44
N GLU A 145 -14.73 5.32 21.90
CA GLU A 145 -13.48 5.26 22.67
C GLU A 145 -13.54 4.25 23.83
N SER A 146 -14.66 4.22 24.57
CA SER A 146 -14.86 3.29 25.69
C SER A 146 -15.05 1.81 25.30
N GLN A 147 -15.08 1.50 24.01
CA GLN A 147 -15.16 0.13 23.49
C GLN A 147 -13.80 -0.36 22.98
N LEU A 148 -12.76 0.48 23.05
CA LEU A 148 -11.43 0.17 22.56
C LEU A 148 -10.50 -0.22 23.70
N SER A 149 -9.82 -1.35 23.54
CA SER A 149 -8.70 -1.78 24.38
C SER A 149 -7.34 -1.37 23.81
N GLY A 150 -7.27 -1.07 22.50
CA GLY A 150 -6.05 -0.69 21.79
C GLY A 150 -6.37 -0.14 20.40
N MET A 151 -5.41 0.56 19.79
CA MET A 151 -5.53 1.07 18.43
C MET A 151 -4.15 1.11 17.76
N ALA A 152 -4.11 0.92 16.44
CA ALA A 152 -2.91 1.11 15.64
C ALA A 152 -3.19 2.09 14.50
N VAL A 153 -2.19 2.89 14.14
CA VAL A 153 -2.28 3.87 13.06
C VAL A 153 -1.03 3.78 12.19
N LYS A 154 -1.25 3.63 10.89
CA LYS A 154 -0.22 3.61 9.84
C LYS A 154 -0.46 4.75 8.86
N PHE A 155 0.58 5.51 8.58
CA PHE A 155 0.57 6.62 7.62
C PHE A 155 1.16 6.15 6.29
N ASP A 156 0.31 5.65 5.40
CA ASP A 156 0.76 5.11 4.11
C ASP A 156 1.37 6.20 3.24
N GLY A 157 2.55 5.94 2.67
CA GLY A 157 3.26 6.90 1.83
C GLY A 157 3.85 8.11 2.58
N ILE A 158 3.81 8.14 3.91
CA ILE A 158 4.40 9.22 4.72
C ILE A 158 5.48 8.67 5.66
N LEU A 159 5.17 7.60 6.42
CA LEU A 159 6.12 7.00 7.34
C LEU A 159 6.51 5.59 6.89
N LYS A 160 7.82 5.33 6.88
CA LYS A 160 8.35 3.97 6.76
C LYS A 160 8.23 3.23 8.08
N TYR A 161 7.92 1.95 7.99
CA TYR A 161 7.88 1.02 9.12
C TYR A 161 9.09 0.09 9.06
N TYR A 162 9.79 -0.04 10.19
CA TYR A 162 11.02 -0.81 10.34
C TYR A 162 10.81 -2.02 11.26
N GLY A 163 9.77 -2.83 11.00
CA GLY A 163 9.43 -3.98 11.85
C GLY A 163 9.72 -5.36 11.26
N GLY A 164 10.49 -5.45 10.18
CA GLY A 164 11.16 -6.69 9.76
C GLY A 164 10.28 -7.92 9.43
N VAL A 165 9.02 -7.78 9.01
CA VAL A 165 8.21 -8.93 8.58
C VAL A 165 7.47 -8.71 7.25
N GLY A 166 8.11 -9.17 6.17
CA GLY A 166 7.49 -9.87 5.06
C GLY A 166 6.43 -9.14 4.24
N GLU A 167 6.88 -8.29 3.32
CA GLU A 167 6.05 -7.77 2.21
C GLU A 167 5.47 -8.90 1.32
N HIS A 168 5.96 -10.13 1.45
CA HIS A 168 5.48 -11.29 0.70
C HIS A 168 4.29 -12.03 1.35
N TYR A 169 3.77 -11.57 2.49
CA TYR A 169 2.55 -12.12 3.07
C TYR A 169 1.31 -11.46 2.46
N ARG A 170 0.32 -12.30 2.11
CA ARG A 170 -1.01 -11.86 1.62
C ARG A 170 -1.69 -10.83 2.55
N ASP A 171 -1.30 -10.80 3.83
CA ASP A 171 -1.86 -9.97 4.89
C ASP A 171 -0.81 -9.06 5.57
N ALA A 172 0.30 -8.73 4.89
CA ALA A 172 1.41 -7.95 5.45
C ALA A 172 0.96 -6.63 6.13
N GLU A 173 -0.04 -5.94 5.56
CA GLU A 173 -0.58 -4.71 6.12
C GLU A 173 -1.32 -4.92 7.46
N GLN A 174 -2.07 -6.02 7.60
CA GLN A 174 -2.75 -6.35 8.86
C GLN A 174 -1.74 -6.73 9.94
N LEU A 175 -0.74 -7.53 9.56
CA LEU A 175 0.34 -7.91 10.46
C LEU A 175 1.09 -6.67 10.98
N GLN A 176 1.43 -5.75 10.09
CA GLN A 176 2.05 -4.47 10.46
C GLN A 176 1.18 -3.69 11.46
N LEU A 177 -0.13 -3.54 11.19
CA LEU A 177 -1.03 -2.85 12.11
C LEU A 177 -1.18 -3.60 13.45
N ASP A 178 -1.10 -4.93 13.47
CA ASP A 178 -1.13 -5.70 14.71
C ASP A 178 0.12 -5.46 15.56
N HIS A 179 1.29 -5.30 14.93
CA HIS A 179 2.53 -4.94 15.63
C HIS A 179 2.53 -3.49 16.10
N MET A 180 1.90 -2.60 15.34
CA MET A 180 1.75 -1.16 15.63
C MET A 180 0.65 -0.85 16.67
N GLU A 181 0.08 -1.86 17.33
CA GLU A 181 -0.94 -1.66 18.35
C GLU A 181 -0.36 -0.95 19.58
N THR A 182 -0.98 0.18 19.95
CA THR A 182 -0.66 0.98 21.13
C THR A 182 -1.90 1.22 21.99
N ALA A 183 -1.69 1.74 23.19
CA ALA A 183 -2.78 2.24 24.02
C ALA A 183 -3.54 3.38 23.33
N VAL A 184 -4.87 3.41 23.51
CA VAL A 184 -5.70 4.48 22.94
C VAL A 184 -5.49 5.77 23.72
N THR A 185 -4.89 6.77 23.07
CA THR A 185 -4.78 8.12 23.63
C THR A 185 -5.95 8.99 23.15
N PRO A 186 -6.47 9.92 23.99
CA PRO A 186 -7.56 10.81 23.59
C PRO A 186 -7.22 11.67 22.37
N GLU A 187 -5.95 12.07 22.24
CA GLU A 187 -5.47 12.83 21.07
C GLU A 187 -5.55 11.99 19.78
N MET A 188 -5.03 10.76 19.81
CA MET A 188 -5.05 9.85 18.66
C MET A 188 -6.50 9.54 18.25
N TYR A 189 -7.38 9.26 19.22
CA TYR A 189 -8.79 8.98 18.93
C TYR A 189 -9.52 10.20 18.33
N GLU A 190 -9.28 11.41 18.82
CA GLU A 190 -9.93 12.62 18.30
C GLU A 190 -9.43 12.99 16.89
N GLU A 191 -8.14 12.82 16.58
CA GLU A 191 -7.62 12.99 15.21
C GLU A 191 -8.31 12.03 14.23
N ILE A 192 -8.36 10.74 14.57
CA ILE A 192 -9.07 9.74 13.77
C ILE A 192 -10.55 10.09 13.65
N ARG A 193 -11.21 10.51 14.73
CA ARG A 193 -12.62 10.91 14.69
C ARG A 193 -12.89 12.05 13.72
N GLN A 194 -12.02 13.05 13.70
CA GLN A 194 -12.16 14.17 12.76
C GLN A 194 -11.88 13.75 11.32
N ILE A 195 -10.92 12.85 11.08
CA ILE A 195 -10.69 12.25 9.75
C ILE A 195 -11.93 11.46 9.30
N VAL A 196 -12.48 10.61 10.17
CA VAL A 196 -13.66 9.78 9.88
C VAL A 196 -14.89 10.65 9.56
N SER A 197 -15.07 11.77 10.27
CA SER A 197 -16.22 12.67 10.09
C SER A 197 -16.37 13.25 8.68
N LYS A 198 -15.29 13.26 7.88
CA LYS A 198 -15.25 13.81 6.51
C LYS A 198 -15.18 12.74 5.41
N GLN A 199 -15.17 11.44 5.76
CA GLN A 199 -14.96 10.37 4.78
C GLN A 199 -16.05 10.30 3.71
N THR A 200 -17.31 10.50 4.10
CA THR A 200 -18.44 10.43 3.17
C THR A 200 -18.44 11.60 2.17
N GLU A 201 -17.86 12.74 2.54
CA GLU A 201 -17.75 13.93 1.67
C GLU A 201 -16.62 13.77 0.63
N ARG A 202 -15.50 13.16 1.02
CA ARG A 202 -14.31 12.95 0.15
C ARG A 202 -14.50 11.93 -0.97
N LYS A 203 -15.49 11.05 -0.87
CA LYS A 203 -15.84 10.10 -1.94
C LYS A 203 -16.30 10.77 -3.24
N MET A 204 -16.65 12.06 -3.22
CA MET A 204 -17.31 12.75 -4.33
C MET A 204 -16.40 13.65 -5.17
N THR A 205 -15.18 13.95 -4.74
CA THR A 205 -14.41 15.07 -5.33
C THR A 205 -13.00 14.70 -5.81
N ASP A 206 -12.37 13.64 -5.28
CA ASP A 206 -10.90 13.62 -5.22
C ASP A 206 -10.27 12.36 -5.82
N GLN A 207 -10.76 11.89 -6.97
CA GLN A 207 -10.16 10.71 -7.62
C GLN A 207 -8.84 11.02 -8.37
N TYR A 208 -8.46 12.30 -8.43
CA TYR A 208 -7.21 12.78 -9.03
C TYR A 208 -6.56 13.89 -8.19
N ASP A 209 -6.98 14.06 -6.92
CA ASP A 209 -6.31 15.01 -6.02
C ASP A 209 -5.09 14.31 -5.44
N SER A 210 -3.91 14.62 -5.99
CA SER A 210 -2.62 14.10 -5.53
C SER A 210 -2.36 14.44 -4.06
N GLU A 211 -3.07 15.42 -3.48
CA GLU A 211 -2.94 15.79 -2.08
C GLU A 211 -3.65 14.82 -1.11
N ILE A 212 -4.40 13.82 -1.59
CA ILE A 212 -5.13 12.90 -0.70
C ILE A 212 -4.35 11.62 -0.45
N PHE A 213 -3.99 11.44 0.82
CA PHE A 213 -3.23 10.30 1.30
C PHE A 213 -4.09 9.38 2.14
N ARG A 214 -3.62 8.13 2.22
CA ARG A 214 -4.28 7.05 2.92
C ARG A 214 -3.73 6.92 4.34
N ILE A 215 -4.63 6.68 5.29
CA ILE A 215 -4.28 6.30 6.66
C ILE A 215 -5.00 4.99 7.01
N SER A 216 -4.22 3.99 7.41
CA SER A 216 -4.72 2.68 7.82
C SER A 216 -4.79 2.59 9.34
N VAL A 217 -5.92 2.12 9.87
CA VAL A 217 -6.24 2.09 11.30
C VAL A 217 -6.74 0.71 11.70
N MET A 218 -6.24 0.19 12.82
CA MET A 218 -6.79 -1.02 13.46
C MET A 218 -7.39 -0.64 14.80
N TYR A 219 -8.66 -1.02 15.00
CA TYR A 219 -9.36 -0.89 16.27
C TYR A 219 -9.39 -2.23 17.00
N HIS A 220 -8.76 -2.32 18.17
CA HIS A 220 -8.91 -3.47 19.05
C HIS A 220 -10.04 -3.21 20.03
N LEU A 221 -11.15 -3.94 19.87
CA LEU A 221 -12.31 -3.83 20.75
C LEU A 221 -12.08 -4.58 22.05
N GLU A 222 -12.72 -4.13 23.13
CA GLU A 222 -12.75 -4.78 24.45
C GLU A 222 -13.19 -6.26 24.43
N ASN A 223 -13.91 -6.68 23.39
CA ASN A 223 -14.31 -8.08 23.21
C ASN A 223 -13.28 -8.94 22.44
N GLY A 224 -12.08 -8.41 22.21
CA GLY A 224 -10.97 -9.08 21.53
C GLY A 224 -11.05 -9.09 20.02
N ARG A 225 -12.05 -8.42 19.41
CA ARG A 225 -12.14 -8.31 17.95
C ARG A 225 -11.28 -7.16 17.46
N LYS A 226 -10.51 -7.41 16.40
CA LYS A 226 -9.78 -6.37 15.65
C LYS A 226 -10.56 -5.97 14.40
N ILE A 227 -10.65 -4.68 14.14
CA ILE A 227 -11.33 -4.13 12.96
C ILE A 227 -10.38 -3.19 12.24
N TYR A 228 -10.05 -3.52 11.00
CA TYR A 228 -9.15 -2.73 10.15
C TYR A 228 -9.96 -1.81 9.24
N ARG A 229 -9.57 -0.55 9.16
CA ARG A 229 -10.18 0.47 8.32
C ARG A 229 -9.12 1.33 7.66
N THR A 230 -9.51 1.90 6.55
CA THR A 230 -8.68 2.78 5.75
C THR A 230 -9.47 4.04 5.51
N TYR A 231 -8.84 5.18 5.78
CA TYR A 231 -9.42 6.50 5.60
C TYR A 231 -8.53 7.36 4.72
N TYR A 232 -9.12 8.45 4.22
CA TYR A 232 -8.45 9.38 3.32
C TYR A 232 -8.45 10.80 3.89
N GLU A 233 -7.31 11.46 3.85
CA GLU A 233 -7.12 12.81 4.37
C GLU A 233 -6.03 13.55 3.60
N LYS A 234 -6.09 14.88 3.62
CA LYS A 234 -5.06 15.72 2.99
C LYS A 234 -3.70 15.41 3.60
N GLU A 235 -2.70 15.32 2.73
CA GLU A 235 -1.32 14.99 3.08
C GLU A 235 -0.78 15.88 4.20
N GLU A 236 -0.93 17.21 4.08
CA GLU A 236 -0.49 18.18 5.09
C GLU A 236 -0.99 17.82 6.50
N ARG A 237 -2.26 17.43 6.59
CA ARG A 237 -2.89 17.08 7.87
C ARG A 237 -2.40 15.73 8.39
N LEU A 238 -2.22 14.74 7.51
CA LEU A 238 -1.64 13.45 7.90
C LEU A 238 -0.18 13.58 8.34
N ARG A 239 0.61 14.43 7.68
CA ARG A 239 1.98 14.75 8.11
C ARG A 239 2.03 15.43 9.47
N ALA A 240 1.13 16.38 9.73
CA ALA A 240 1.02 16.99 11.05
C ALA A 240 0.66 15.95 12.13
N PHE A 241 -0.25 15.03 11.82
CA PHE A 241 -0.61 13.94 12.73
C PHE A 241 0.54 12.93 12.92
N ALA A 242 1.25 12.55 11.86
CA ALA A 242 2.43 11.69 11.92
C ALA A 242 3.51 12.28 12.83
N LYS A 243 3.79 13.58 12.71
CA LYS A 243 4.75 14.29 13.60
C LYS A 243 4.32 14.23 15.08
N LYS A 244 3.03 14.29 15.39
CA LYS A 244 2.54 14.11 16.76
C LYS A 244 2.81 12.69 17.27
N MET A 245 2.54 11.68 16.44
CA MET A 245 2.78 10.28 16.78
C MET A 245 4.28 9.98 16.98
N LEU A 246 5.17 10.58 16.18
CA LEU A 246 6.62 10.46 16.36
C LEU A 246 7.15 11.04 17.69
N ASN A 247 6.35 11.84 18.41
CA ASN A 247 6.69 12.30 19.77
C ASN A 247 6.21 11.32 20.87
N GLN A 248 5.55 10.23 20.52
CA GLN A 248 5.09 9.20 21.46
C GLN A 248 6.07 8.03 21.47
N GLU A 249 6.72 7.79 22.60
CA GLU A 249 7.74 6.75 22.78
C GLU A 249 7.23 5.35 22.40
N GLU A 250 6.03 4.99 22.87
CA GLU A 250 5.40 3.69 22.55
C GLU A 250 5.17 3.52 21.04
N TYR A 251 4.75 4.58 20.35
CA TYR A 251 4.52 4.52 18.90
C TYR A 251 5.83 4.33 18.13
N VAL A 252 6.86 5.07 18.51
CA VAL A 252 8.19 4.99 17.90
C VAL A 252 8.81 3.61 18.11
N GLU A 253 8.69 3.06 19.32
CA GLU A 253 9.16 1.70 19.63
C GLU A 253 8.52 0.67 18.70
N LYS A 254 7.21 0.78 18.44
CA LYS A 254 6.53 -0.12 17.48
C LYS A 254 6.90 0.15 16.04
N LEU A 255 7.04 1.42 15.66
CA LEU A 255 7.41 1.83 14.30
C LEU A 255 8.78 1.29 13.91
N CYS A 256 9.69 1.21 14.89
CA CYS A 256 11.07 0.78 14.74
C CYS A 256 11.40 -0.49 15.55
N ASP A 257 10.59 -1.53 15.40
CA ASP A 257 10.88 -2.86 15.98
C ASP A 257 11.91 -3.64 15.13
N LEU A 258 13.16 -3.21 15.22
CA LEU A 258 14.29 -3.84 14.52
C LEU A 258 14.71 -5.19 15.14
N ASP A 259 14.18 -5.56 16.32
CA ASP A 259 14.53 -6.81 17.00
C ASP A 259 14.02 -8.04 16.22
N ALA A 260 12.94 -7.89 15.45
CA ALA A 260 12.47 -8.93 14.52
C ALA A 260 13.48 -9.12 13.37
N PHE A 261 13.98 -8.02 12.81
CA PHE A 261 14.96 -8.04 11.72
C PHE A 261 16.30 -8.65 12.18
N LEU A 262 16.76 -8.33 13.39
CA LEU A 262 17.98 -8.90 13.99
C LEU A 262 17.94 -10.43 14.19
N LYS A 263 16.76 -11.05 14.13
CA LYS A 263 16.60 -12.52 14.22
C LYS A 263 16.64 -13.21 12.85
N CYS A 264 16.62 -12.44 11.77
CA CYS A 264 16.65 -12.98 10.41
C CYS A 264 18.07 -13.36 10.00
N THR A 265 18.20 -14.30 9.07
CA THR A 265 19.48 -14.61 8.42
C THR A 265 19.82 -13.50 7.43
N MET A 266 21.06 -13.00 7.48
CA MET A 266 21.57 -11.94 6.59
C MET A 266 22.64 -12.52 5.67
N GLN A 267 22.58 -12.18 4.38
CA GLN A 267 23.50 -12.76 3.39
C GLN A 267 24.36 -11.72 2.68
N ASP A 268 23.76 -10.65 2.18
CA ASP A 268 24.45 -9.62 1.41
C ASP A 268 24.13 -8.25 2.01
N GLY A 269 25.14 -7.39 2.07
CA GLY A 269 24.99 -5.99 2.43
C GLY A 269 25.65 -5.09 1.40
N THR A 270 25.03 -3.95 1.11
CA THR A 270 25.67 -2.89 0.34
C THR A 270 25.55 -1.57 1.10
N VAL A 271 26.54 -0.71 0.94
CA VAL A 271 26.46 0.66 1.41
C VAL A 271 26.61 1.59 0.22
N GLN A 272 25.65 2.50 0.08
CA GLN A 272 25.72 3.58 -0.88
C GLN A 272 26.07 4.86 -0.15
N ASP A 273 27.22 5.45 -0.50
CA ASP A 273 27.48 6.86 -0.19
C ASP A 273 26.61 7.74 -1.09
N LEU A 274 26.02 8.80 -0.55
CA LEU A 274 25.17 9.68 -1.37
C LEU A 274 25.93 10.35 -2.53
N ARG A 275 27.26 10.46 -2.46
CA ARG A 275 28.11 11.02 -3.53
C ARG A 275 28.63 9.98 -4.53
N THR A 276 28.81 8.72 -4.13
CA THR A 276 29.48 7.71 -4.98
C THR A 276 28.59 6.52 -5.34
N ASN A 277 29.13 5.58 -6.12
CA ASN A 277 28.42 4.36 -6.49
C ASN A 277 28.17 3.48 -5.26
N GLU A 278 27.21 2.57 -5.39
CA GLU A 278 26.96 1.52 -4.41
C GLU A 278 28.21 0.65 -4.23
N ILE A 279 28.59 0.44 -2.96
CA ILE A 279 29.75 -0.35 -2.58
C ILE A 279 29.24 -1.64 -1.92
N GLN A 280 29.62 -2.78 -2.47
CA GLN A 280 29.31 -4.07 -1.87
C GLN A 280 30.14 -4.28 -0.60
N LEU A 281 29.47 -4.60 0.51
CA LEU A 281 30.13 -4.97 1.75
C LEU A 281 30.58 -6.43 1.62
N LEU A 282 31.87 -6.69 1.79
CA LEU A 282 32.44 -8.04 1.85
C LEU A 282 32.33 -8.60 3.28
N PHE A 283 31.19 -8.38 3.93
CA PHE A 283 30.94 -8.79 5.30
C PHE A 283 30.39 -10.21 5.33
N ASP A 284 30.81 -10.99 6.32
CA ASP A 284 30.08 -12.21 6.66
C ASP A 284 28.78 -11.90 7.43
N GLU A 285 27.93 -12.91 7.62
CA GLU A 285 26.66 -12.77 8.34
C GLU A 285 26.86 -12.16 9.74
N LYS A 286 27.95 -12.51 10.44
CA LYS A 286 28.24 -12.01 11.78
C LYS A 286 28.59 -10.52 11.76
N GLU A 287 29.41 -10.10 10.81
CA GLU A 287 29.77 -8.69 10.60
C GLU A 287 28.56 -7.84 10.18
N LEU A 288 27.65 -8.38 9.36
CA LEU A 288 26.38 -7.72 9.02
C LEU A 288 25.47 -7.58 10.25
N HIS A 289 25.35 -8.63 11.07
CA HIS A 289 24.61 -8.56 12.33
C HIS A 289 25.21 -7.56 13.31
N GLU A 290 26.54 -7.45 13.40
CA GLU A 290 27.21 -6.45 14.23
C GLU A 290 26.91 -5.03 13.75
N LEU A 291 27.04 -4.76 12.45
CA LEU A 291 26.68 -3.47 11.85
C LEU A 291 25.21 -3.12 12.12
N PHE A 292 24.29 -4.06 11.90
CA PHE A 292 22.87 -3.81 12.06
C PHE A 292 22.46 -3.65 13.54
N SER A 293 23.18 -4.31 14.46
CA SER A 293 22.97 -4.10 15.90
C SER A 293 23.33 -2.68 16.33
N LEU A 294 24.40 -2.11 15.75
CA LEU A 294 24.75 -0.69 15.96
C LEU A 294 23.66 0.22 15.39
N TYR A 295 23.20 -0.05 14.17
CA TYR A 295 22.12 0.70 13.53
C TYR A 295 20.83 0.70 14.38
N ALA A 296 20.45 -0.47 14.89
CA ALA A 296 19.26 -0.61 15.73
C ALA A 296 19.34 0.19 17.04
N GLU A 297 20.53 0.27 17.64
CA GLU A 297 20.75 1.08 18.84
C GLU A 297 20.70 2.59 18.57
N GLU A 298 21.23 3.02 17.43
CA GLU A 298 21.15 4.42 17.00
C GLU A 298 19.71 4.83 16.70
N MET A 299 18.96 3.98 15.98
CA MET A 299 17.53 4.18 15.77
C MET A 299 16.74 4.24 17.08
N ARG A 300 17.08 3.39 18.07
CA ARG A 300 16.41 3.36 19.37
C ARG A 300 16.66 4.62 20.20
N THR A 301 17.81 5.25 20.04
CA THR A 301 18.19 6.47 20.78
C THR A 301 17.93 7.76 20.02
N ALA A 302 17.61 7.67 18.72
CA ALA A 302 17.34 8.80 17.86
C ALA A 302 16.10 9.60 18.29
N ASN A 303 16.17 10.92 18.12
CA ASN A 303 15.00 11.78 18.20
C ASN A 303 14.35 11.85 16.83
N PHE A 304 13.29 11.08 16.59
CA PHE A 304 12.64 11.00 15.29
C PHE A 304 12.10 12.35 14.77
N SER A 305 11.68 13.26 15.66
CA SER A 305 11.27 14.61 15.26
C SER A 305 12.42 15.46 14.72
N GLN A 306 13.67 15.14 15.07
CA GLN A 306 14.88 15.76 14.51
C GLN A 306 15.39 14.97 13.31
N LEU A 307 15.35 13.63 13.37
CA LEU A 307 15.86 12.72 12.35
C LEU A 307 15.22 12.96 10.96
N ILE A 308 13.93 13.31 10.92
CA ILE A 308 13.23 13.65 9.66
C ILE A 308 13.76 14.91 8.95
N HIS A 309 14.56 15.72 9.65
CA HIS A 309 15.19 16.94 9.12
C HIS A 309 16.71 16.81 9.00
N GLU A 310 17.24 15.66 9.41
CA GLU A 310 18.67 15.44 9.48
C GLU A 310 19.25 15.10 8.11
N HIS A 311 20.50 15.51 7.89
CA HIS A 311 21.20 15.18 6.67
C HIS A 311 21.50 13.68 6.61
N MET A 312 21.23 13.10 5.45
CA MET A 312 21.50 11.70 5.16
C MET A 312 22.91 11.61 4.58
N VAL A 313 23.72 10.64 5.00
CA VAL A 313 25.11 10.48 4.54
C VAL A 313 25.33 9.16 3.78
N GLY A 314 24.39 8.22 3.88
CA GLY A 314 24.39 7.01 3.07
C GLY A 314 23.11 6.19 3.21
N GLU A 315 23.07 5.09 2.48
CA GLU A 315 22.02 4.07 2.57
C GLU A 315 22.66 2.70 2.70
N LEU A 316 22.26 1.95 3.71
CA LEU A 316 22.61 0.56 3.93
C LEU A 316 21.50 -0.31 3.35
N SER A 317 21.82 -1.22 2.43
CA SER A 317 20.89 -2.27 2.01
C SER A 317 21.33 -3.61 2.60
N VAL A 318 20.36 -4.40 3.07
CA VAL A 318 20.61 -5.74 3.64
C VAL A 318 19.64 -6.74 3.05
N ALA A 319 20.17 -7.77 2.41
CA ALA A 319 19.42 -8.95 2.00
C ALA A 319 19.23 -9.89 3.20
N TYR A 320 17.97 -10.12 3.57
CA TYR A 320 17.59 -10.91 4.74
C TYR A 320 16.52 -11.96 4.42
N SER A 321 16.45 -12.99 5.27
CA SER A 321 15.37 -13.99 5.24
C SER A 321 14.89 -14.36 6.64
N SER A 322 13.58 -14.30 6.84
CA SER A 322 12.90 -14.84 8.04
C SER A 322 12.60 -16.35 7.94
N ALA A 323 12.80 -16.94 6.75
CA ALA A 323 12.57 -18.35 6.45
C ALA A 323 13.65 -18.85 5.46
N PRO A 324 14.93 -18.87 5.87
CA PRO A 324 16.06 -19.15 4.99
C PRO A 324 15.96 -20.53 4.32
N GLU A 325 15.26 -21.48 4.93
CA GLU A 325 15.01 -22.81 4.35
C GLU A 325 14.20 -22.79 3.04
N LYS A 326 13.53 -21.69 2.74
CA LYS A 326 12.76 -21.49 1.50
C LYS A 326 13.57 -20.80 0.40
N ASP A 327 14.81 -20.40 0.68
CA ASP A 327 15.69 -19.67 -0.25
C ASP A 327 15.03 -18.39 -0.81
N VAL A 328 14.23 -17.73 0.03
CA VAL A 328 13.58 -16.45 -0.29
C VAL A 328 14.25 -15.37 0.53
N PHE A 329 14.99 -14.50 -0.15
CA PHE A 329 15.60 -13.31 0.41
C PHE A 329 14.89 -12.06 -0.10
N THR A 330 14.78 -11.08 0.78
CA THR A 330 14.26 -9.75 0.48
C THR A 330 15.35 -8.74 0.85
N THR A 331 15.50 -7.69 0.05
CA THR A 331 16.42 -6.58 0.36
C THR A 331 15.64 -5.48 1.05
N GLU A 332 16.13 -5.03 2.20
CA GLU A 332 15.60 -3.87 2.91
C GLU A 332 16.63 -2.74 2.88
N TYR A 333 16.16 -1.50 2.82
CA TYR A 333 16.99 -0.29 2.74
C TYR A 333 16.88 0.54 4.02
N PHE A 334 18.00 1.04 4.49
CA PHE A 334 18.13 1.75 5.77
C PHE A 334 18.97 3.01 5.58
N THR A 335 18.38 4.18 5.81
CA THR A 335 19.12 5.45 5.74
C THR A 335 20.10 5.59 6.89
N ILE A 336 21.34 5.99 6.59
CA ILE A 336 22.38 6.37 7.54
C ILE A 336 22.38 7.89 7.64
N TYR A 337 22.09 8.41 8.83
CA TYR A 337 22.07 9.84 9.13
C TYR A 337 23.42 10.33 9.66
N ASP A 338 23.69 11.63 9.61
CA ASP A 338 24.98 12.20 10.05
C ASP A 338 25.29 11.92 11.54
N SER A 339 24.26 11.82 12.38
CA SER A 339 24.36 11.48 13.82
C SER A 339 24.63 10.01 14.11
N PHE A 340 24.67 9.14 13.10
CA PHE A 340 24.85 7.69 13.26
C PHE A 340 26.34 7.34 13.44
N ASP A 341 26.96 7.96 14.45
CA ASP A 341 28.40 7.95 14.75
C ASP A 341 28.99 6.53 14.80
N SER A 342 28.29 5.59 15.45
CA SER A 342 28.74 4.22 15.67
C SER A 342 28.73 3.42 14.36
N VAL A 343 27.67 3.58 13.56
CA VAL A 343 27.57 2.95 12.22
C VAL A 343 28.64 3.53 11.30
N ILE A 344 28.80 4.84 11.27
CA ILE A 344 29.81 5.51 10.44
C ILE A 344 31.23 5.09 10.85
N GLU A 345 31.53 5.04 12.15
CA GLU A 345 32.84 4.60 12.65
C GLU A 345 33.11 3.13 12.29
N TYR A 346 32.09 2.27 12.36
CA TYR A 346 32.22 0.85 11.99
C TYR A 346 32.54 0.69 10.50
N LEU A 347 31.78 1.36 9.62
CA LEU A 347 32.02 1.36 8.18
C LEU A 347 33.41 1.90 7.83
N LYS A 348 33.84 2.97 8.50
CA LYS A 348 35.18 3.55 8.32
C LYS A 348 36.29 2.56 8.68
N LYS A 349 36.16 1.82 9.79
CA LYS A 349 37.12 0.76 10.19
C LYS A 349 37.18 -0.38 9.18
N ALA A 350 36.06 -0.68 8.53
CA ALA A 350 35.98 -1.64 7.44
C ALA A 350 36.52 -1.12 6.09
N GLY A 351 36.95 0.14 6.01
CA GLY A 351 37.52 0.75 4.81
C GLY A 351 36.53 1.53 3.94
N PHE A 352 35.31 1.77 4.45
CA PHE A 352 34.27 2.52 3.77
C PHE A 352 34.08 3.88 4.44
N GLU A 353 34.66 4.94 3.87
CA GLU A 353 34.47 6.31 4.35
C GLU A 353 33.29 6.96 3.63
N LEU A 354 32.19 7.19 4.36
CA LEU A 354 31.04 7.95 3.88
C LEU A 354 31.36 9.44 3.83
N ASN A 355 31.01 10.11 2.73
CA ASN A 355 31.18 11.55 2.59
C ASN A 355 30.06 12.33 3.33
N GLN A 356 30.39 12.79 4.53
CA GLN A 356 29.48 13.60 5.37
C GLN A 356 29.33 15.06 4.92
N SER A 357 30.24 15.56 4.07
CA SER A 357 30.19 16.95 3.60
C SER A 357 30.63 17.00 2.15
N TYR A 358 29.70 17.39 1.27
CA TYR A 358 29.99 17.80 -0.09
C TYR A 358 29.65 19.28 -0.23
N ARG A 359 30.39 19.99 -1.09
CA ARG A 359 30.21 21.42 -1.30
C ARG A 359 29.92 21.74 -2.76
N PRO A 360 29.17 22.81 -3.08
CA PRO A 360 28.91 23.18 -4.47
C PRO A 360 30.20 23.43 -5.26
N GLU A 361 31.30 23.83 -4.62
CA GLU A 361 32.59 24.02 -5.30
C GLU A 361 33.24 22.71 -5.76
N GLU A 362 32.76 21.55 -5.33
CA GLU A 362 33.25 20.24 -5.76
C GLU A 362 32.51 19.73 -7.01
N ILE A 363 31.43 20.40 -7.40
CA ILE A 363 30.67 20.09 -8.60
C ILE A 363 31.37 20.71 -9.82
N LEU A 364 31.57 19.90 -10.85
CA LEU A 364 32.10 20.31 -12.15
C LEU A 364 30.97 20.79 -13.06
N SER A 365 29.87 20.04 -13.12
CA SER A 365 28.68 20.37 -13.91
C SER A 365 27.46 19.59 -13.43
N ILE A 366 26.26 20.09 -13.71
CA ILE A 366 25.00 19.39 -13.50
C ILE A 366 24.35 19.18 -14.87
N THR A 367 24.07 17.93 -15.23
CA THR A 367 23.26 17.61 -16.41
C THR A 367 21.82 17.43 -15.99
N VAL A 368 20.91 18.20 -16.55
CA VAL A 368 19.47 18.11 -16.32
C VAL A 368 18.86 17.36 -17.48
N GLU A 369 18.23 16.23 -17.19
CA GLU A 369 17.49 15.42 -18.15
C GLU A 369 15.99 15.57 -17.85
N THR A 370 15.21 16.07 -18.81
CA THR A 370 13.75 16.16 -18.69
C THR A 370 13.07 15.22 -19.69
N TYR A 371 12.03 14.55 -19.21
CA TYR A 371 11.24 13.58 -19.96
C TYR A 371 9.86 14.20 -20.25
N GLU A 372 9.44 14.21 -21.51
CA GLU A 372 8.07 14.59 -21.85
C GLU A 372 7.19 13.34 -21.95
N GLU A 373 6.01 13.35 -21.31
CA GLU A 373 5.08 12.22 -21.36
C GLU A 373 4.69 11.88 -22.81
N GLY A 374 5.04 10.67 -23.24
CA GLY A 374 4.68 10.15 -24.56
C GLY A 374 5.70 10.39 -25.69
N GLU A 375 6.83 11.04 -25.41
CA GLU A 375 7.95 11.17 -26.34
C GLU A 375 9.17 10.33 -25.91
N GLU A 376 9.87 9.71 -26.87
CA GLU A 376 11.17 9.04 -26.60
C GLU A 376 12.34 10.03 -26.47
N ASN A 377 12.09 11.33 -26.67
CA ASN A 377 13.13 12.35 -26.66
C ASN A 377 13.37 12.87 -25.23
N VAL A 378 14.62 12.77 -24.78
CA VAL A 378 15.08 13.34 -23.51
C VAL A 378 15.72 14.70 -23.81
N ASN A 379 15.18 15.78 -23.25
CA ASN A 379 15.84 17.08 -23.32
C ASN A 379 16.99 17.12 -22.31
N ARG A 380 18.14 17.65 -22.71
CA ARG A 380 19.37 17.65 -21.91
C ARG A 380 19.99 19.04 -21.86
N GLU A 381 20.10 19.57 -20.66
CA GLU A 381 20.81 20.82 -20.38
C GLU A 381 22.03 20.56 -19.51
N ILE A 382 23.14 21.24 -19.76
CA ILE A 382 24.36 21.12 -18.95
C ILE A 382 24.66 22.47 -18.31
N ILE A 383 24.57 22.51 -17.00
CA ILE A 383 24.88 23.66 -16.17
C ILE A 383 26.34 23.57 -15.73
N THR A 384 27.12 24.58 -16.09
CA THR A 384 28.53 24.74 -15.69
C THR A 384 28.79 26.06 -14.95
N ASP A 385 27.77 26.92 -14.86
CA ASP A 385 27.88 28.19 -14.16
C ASP A 385 27.96 27.97 -12.64
N SER A 386 29.00 28.51 -12.02
CA SER A 386 29.24 28.30 -10.59
C SER A 386 28.16 28.94 -9.74
N GLU A 387 27.63 30.13 -10.09
CA GLU A 387 26.61 30.80 -9.28
C GLU A 387 25.29 30.04 -9.33
N GLN A 388 24.89 29.56 -10.52
CA GLN A 388 23.70 28.73 -10.71
C GLN A 388 23.83 27.40 -9.94
N ILE A 389 24.98 26.72 -10.01
CA ILE A 389 25.24 25.50 -9.23
C ILE A 389 25.11 25.75 -7.72
N HIS A 390 25.67 26.86 -7.20
CA HIS A 390 25.55 27.17 -5.78
C HIS A 390 24.10 27.41 -5.34
N ARG A 391 23.27 27.98 -6.22
CA ARG A 391 21.85 28.21 -5.95
C ARG A 391 21.03 26.94 -6.05
N LEU A 392 21.35 26.04 -6.98
CA LEU A 392 20.68 24.75 -7.18
C LEU A 392 21.07 23.73 -6.10
N PHE A 393 22.28 23.80 -5.58
CA PHE A 393 22.83 22.82 -4.64
C PHE A 393 21.93 22.45 -3.45
N PRO A 394 21.24 23.40 -2.77
CA PRO A 394 20.34 23.07 -1.67
C PRO A 394 19.08 22.27 -2.09
N TYR A 395 18.76 22.28 -3.39
CA TYR A 395 17.62 21.56 -3.97
C TYR A 395 18.01 20.20 -4.52
N LEU A 396 19.30 19.88 -4.62
CA LEU A 396 19.76 18.56 -5.05
C LEU A 396 19.52 17.55 -3.93
N ASN A 397 18.67 16.56 -4.19
CA ASN A 397 18.35 15.52 -3.24
C ASN A 397 18.56 14.16 -3.88
N LYS A 398 19.28 13.28 -3.20
CA LYS A 398 19.40 11.90 -3.67
C LYS A 398 18.19 11.13 -3.16
N TYR A 399 17.51 10.43 -4.05
CA TYR A 399 16.44 9.53 -3.68
C TYR A 399 17.00 8.45 -2.74
N ALA A 400 16.45 8.35 -1.55
CA ALA A 400 16.74 7.30 -0.59
C ALA A 400 15.42 6.57 -0.30
N VAL A 401 15.43 5.25 -0.50
CA VAL A 401 14.26 4.38 -0.30
C VAL A 401 14.10 4.05 1.19
N GLY A 402 15.22 4.05 1.91
CA GLY A 402 15.32 3.69 3.30
C GLY A 402 14.97 4.77 4.31
N THR A 403 14.36 5.90 3.92
CA THR A 403 14.11 7.02 4.84
C THR A 403 12.89 6.74 5.71
N ILE A 404 12.88 7.26 6.94
CA ILE A 404 11.66 7.18 7.76
C ILE A 404 10.53 8.06 7.24
N TRP A 405 10.86 9.12 6.52
CA TRP A 405 9.92 10.16 6.09
C TRP A 405 9.94 10.29 4.58
N TYR A 406 8.85 9.87 3.94
CA TYR A 406 8.66 10.00 2.50
C TYR A 406 8.21 11.42 2.16
N ASP A 407 8.91 12.07 1.25
CA ASP A 407 8.66 13.44 0.81
C ASP A 407 8.01 13.35 -0.59
N SER A 408 6.67 13.40 -0.68
CA SER A 408 5.90 13.13 -1.92
C SER A 408 5.85 14.33 -2.86
N ASP A 409 5.68 15.54 -2.33
CA ASP A 409 5.65 16.80 -3.11
C ASP A 409 7.03 17.47 -3.20
N ALA A 410 8.07 16.76 -2.77
CA ALA A 410 9.37 17.37 -2.64
C ALA A 410 10.11 17.47 -3.95
N PHE A 411 9.71 16.80 -5.04
CA PHE A 411 10.53 16.67 -6.24
C PHE A 411 9.82 17.07 -7.54
N VAL A 412 10.61 17.58 -8.48
CA VAL A 412 10.14 17.92 -9.83
C VAL A 412 9.97 16.63 -10.63
N GLU A 413 8.73 16.35 -11.03
CA GLU A 413 8.40 15.17 -11.83
C GLU A 413 9.09 15.18 -13.19
N ASN A 414 9.33 13.99 -13.73
CA ASN A 414 9.91 13.78 -15.07
C ASN A 414 11.26 14.50 -15.28
N MET A 415 12.04 14.66 -14.22
CA MET A 415 13.35 15.30 -14.26
C MET A 415 14.38 14.49 -13.47
N MET A 416 15.56 14.29 -14.05
CA MET A 416 16.71 13.65 -13.40
C MET A 416 17.95 14.52 -13.56
N LEU A 417 18.71 14.69 -12.47
CA LEU A 417 19.92 15.49 -12.45
C LEU A 417 21.13 14.58 -12.30
N SER A 418 22.08 14.67 -13.22
CA SER A 418 23.35 13.96 -13.13
C SER A 418 24.46 14.96 -12.76
N VAL A 419 24.92 14.88 -11.52
CA VAL A 419 25.99 15.75 -10.98
C VAL A 419 27.33 15.11 -11.29
N VAL A 420 28.16 15.83 -12.05
CA VAL A 420 29.54 15.45 -12.33
C VAL A 420 30.44 16.19 -11.35
N TRP A 421 31.24 15.43 -10.61
CA TRP A 421 32.16 15.95 -9.59
C TRP A 421 33.54 16.20 -10.17
N LYS A 422 34.31 17.10 -9.55
CA LYS A 422 35.68 17.44 -9.97
C LYS A 422 36.68 16.27 -9.88
N ASP A 423 36.37 15.26 -9.07
CA ASP A 423 37.17 14.03 -8.97
C ASP A 423 36.87 13.02 -10.09
N GLY A 424 35.91 13.34 -10.98
CA GLY A 424 35.53 12.53 -12.13
C GLY A 424 34.37 11.55 -11.87
N ASN A 425 33.85 11.49 -10.64
CA ASN A 425 32.67 10.70 -10.34
C ASN A 425 31.39 11.38 -10.83
N THR A 426 30.34 10.59 -11.05
CA THR A 426 29.00 11.07 -11.41
C THR A 426 27.98 10.46 -10.46
N SER A 427 27.00 11.24 -10.02
CA SER A 427 25.89 10.75 -9.21
C SER A 427 24.57 11.36 -9.65
N ASN A 428 23.50 10.58 -9.52
CA ASN A 428 22.16 11.00 -9.89
C ASN A 428 21.42 11.57 -8.67
N TYR A 429 20.68 12.63 -8.93
CA TYR A 429 19.90 13.40 -7.97
C TYR A 429 18.53 13.69 -8.58
N GLU A 430 17.56 13.87 -7.71
CA GLU A 430 16.29 14.50 -8.01
C GLU A 430 16.37 15.98 -7.63
N LEU A 431 15.58 16.82 -8.30
CA LEU A 431 15.48 18.23 -7.97
C LEU A 431 14.31 18.44 -7.04
N ARG A 432 14.55 19.10 -5.91
CA ARG A 432 13.45 19.49 -5.03
C ARG A 432 12.57 20.57 -5.66
N ALA A 433 11.27 20.52 -5.41
CA ALA A 433 10.30 21.54 -5.80
C ALA A 433 10.73 22.94 -5.32
N GLY A 434 10.53 23.95 -6.16
CA GLY A 434 11.10 25.29 -6.05
C GLY A 434 12.54 25.43 -6.59
N GLY A 435 13.20 24.32 -6.96
CA GLY A 435 14.50 24.32 -7.61
C GLY A 435 14.42 24.55 -9.11
N GLU A 436 13.28 24.21 -9.72
CA GLU A 436 12.98 24.39 -11.14
C GLU A 436 13.00 25.85 -11.58
N ASP A 437 12.73 26.80 -10.68
CA ASP A 437 12.84 28.24 -10.94
C ASP A 437 14.29 28.71 -11.19
N LEU A 438 15.26 27.83 -10.92
CA LEU A 438 16.70 28.09 -11.07
C LEU A 438 17.31 27.41 -12.30
N LEU A 439 16.53 26.59 -13.02
CA LEU A 439 16.84 26.02 -14.33
C LEU A 439 16.35 26.99 -15.42
#